data_AF-A0A9P1FRZ8-F1
#
_entry.id   AF-A0A9P1FRZ8-F1
#
_cell.length_a   1.000
_cell.length_b   1.000
_cell.length_c   1.000
_cell.angle_alpha   90.00
_cell.angle_beta   90.00
_cell.angle_gamma   90.00
#
_symmetry.space_group_name_H-M   'P 1'
#
loop_
_entity.id
_entity.type
_entity.pdbx_description
1 polymer ?
#
loop_
_entity_poly.entity_id
_entity_poly.type
_entity_poly.pdbx_seq_one_letter_code
_entity_poly.pdbx_strand_id
1 'polypeptide(L)'
;MLDLDGTENKTNLGANAILGVSMACCRAGAAQKGISLYRHINELAGKPPMCMPVPCFNVINGGVHAGNYLAFQEFFLIPVGATTFAEAMKLGSETYHNLKAIIKKKYGLDSTAVGDEGGFAPAVADPEEGLQLLLEAIDQAGHKGKILIGSDPASSEFWKEKEQVYVRSSGALDDGAMDDDVLGVPCPGKDPHRFTKDLDFKCKEPKASQKKSREEMVKLYKHFCDTYPIALLEDPFAEEDFEGHAQLTAIVGDKVEIVGDDLYCTNTKRVQMGLDKKATNAMLLKVNQIGSVTESIAAWQLCKDNKWGVFVSHRSGETEDTFIADLTVGLGTGHLKTGAPCRSERLAKYNQLLRIEEESSLKFCGKHFRQPWTLEGSGGY
;
A
#
# COMPACT_ATOMS: atom_id res chain seq x y z
N MET A 1 -22.59 -11.03 14.93
CA MET A 1 -22.61 -9.84 14.03
C MET A 1 -22.89 -10.25 12.60
N LEU A 2 -22.08 -11.14 12.00
CA LEU A 2 -22.32 -11.63 10.64
C LEU A 2 -23.71 -12.25 10.47
N ASP A 3 -24.10 -13.16 11.35
CA ASP A 3 -25.44 -13.77 11.32
C ASP A 3 -26.58 -12.76 11.53
N LEU A 4 -26.32 -11.68 12.28
CA LEU A 4 -27.31 -10.63 12.52
C LEU A 4 -27.50 -9.73 11.28
N ASP A 5 -26.43 -9.50 10.52
CA ASP A 5 -26.50 -8.82 9.24
C ASP A 5 -27.18 -9.70 8.18
N GLY A 6 -26.75 -10.97 8.08
CA GLY A 6 -27.36 -11.98 7.22
C GLY A 6 -27.07 -11.83 5.72
N THR A 7 -26.23 -10.88 5.30
CA THR A 7 -25.86 -10.67 3.88
C THR A 7 -24.40 -11.00 3.63
N GLU A 8 -24.06 -11.40 2.40
CA GLU A 8 -22.69 -11.72 2.01
C GLU A 8 -21.75 -10.51 2.15
N ASN A 9 -22.25 -9.31 1.81
CA ASN A 9 -21.45 -8.08 1.72
C ASN A 9 -21.74 -7.09 2.86
N LYS A 10 -22.33 -7.55 3.97
CA LYS A 10 -22.56 -6.74 5.17
C LYS A 10 -23.42 -5.48 4.90
N THR A 11 -24.38 -5.59 3.99
CA THR A 11 -25.15 -4.45 3.47
C THR A 11 -26.31 -4.02 4.36
N ASN A 12 -26.76 -4.86 5.28
CA ASN A 12 -27.90 -4.54 6.15
C ASN A 12 -27.47 -3.67 7.34
N LEU A 13 -26.36 -4.01 8.00
CA LEU A 13 -25.80 -3.27 9.14
C LEU A 13 -24.67 -2.33 8.72
N GLY A 14 -24.00 -2.61 7.61
CA GLY A 14 -22.80 -1.91 7.18
C GLY A 14 -21.52 -2.54 7.75
N ALA A 15 -20.54 -2.79 6.87
CA ALA A 15 -19.23 -3.31 7.28
C ALA A 15 -18.50 -2.41 8.30
N ASN A 16 -18.72 -1.09 8.22
CA ASN A 16 -18.20 -0.11 9.17
C ASN A 16 -18.76 -0.30 10.59
N ALA A 17 -20.07 -0.54 10.75
CA ALA A 17 -20.69 -0.78 12.04
C ALA A 17 -20.21 -2.10 12.66
N ILE A 18 -20.15 -3.17 11.84
CA ILE A 18 -19.67 -4.48 12.29
C ILE A 18 -18.20 -4.41 12.70
N LEU A 19 -17.35 -3.76 11.91
CA LEU A 19 -15.93 -3.65 12.21
C LEU A 19 -15.69 -2.85 13.50
N GLY A 20 -16.39 -1.73 13.69
CA GLY A 20 -16.26 -0.92 14.91
C GLY A 20 -16.53 -1.75 16.17
N VAL A 21 -17.62 -2.51 16.19
CA VAL A 21 -17.93 -3.44 17.29
C VAL A 21 -16.87 -4.54 17.40
N SER A 22 -16.44 -5.13 16.27
CA SER A 22 -15.45 -6.20 16.25
C SER A 22 -14.11 -5.79 16.87
N MET A 23 -13.59 -4.61 16.51
CA MET A 23 -12.34 -4.08 17.08
C MET A 23 -12.49 -3.71 18.55
N ALA A 24 -13.62 -3.10 18.93
CA ALA A 24 -13.90 -2.76 20.33
C ALA A 24 -13.98 -4.00 21.23
N CYS A 25 -14.67 -5.06 20.77
CA CYS A 25 -14.72 -6.35 21.47
C CYS A 25 -13.34 -7.01 21.55
N CYS A 26 -12.52 -6.92 20.50
CA CYS A 26 -11.14 -7.44 20.52
C CYS A 26 -10.30 -6.73 21.60
N ARG A 27 -10.40 -5.41 21.71
CA ARG A 27 -9.74 -4.64 22.79
C ARG A 27 -10.26 -5.01 24.18
N ALA A 28 -11.57 -5.14 24.34
CA ALA A 28 -12.17 -5.57 25.60
C ALA A 28 -11.71 -6.98 25.99
N GLY A 29 -11.57 -7.88 25.01
CA GLY A 29 -11.02 -9.23 25.19
C GLY A 29 -9.57 -9.21 25.68
N ALA A 30 -8.73 -8.34 25.13
CA ALA A 30 -7.35 -8.13 25.59
C ALA A 30 -7.32 -7.61 27.03
N ALA A 31 -8.13 -6.59 27.33
CA ALA A 31 -8.22 -5.98 28.65
C ALA A 31 -8.72 -6.97 29.72
N GLN A 32 -9.73 -7.79 29.40
CA GLN A 32 -10.25 -8.83 30.29
C GLN A 32 -9.19 -9.88 30.65
N LYS A 33 -8.26 -10.16 29.72
CA LYS A 33 -7.13 -11.07 29.93
C LYS A 33 -5.92 -10.41 30.59
N GLY A 34 -5.91 -9.08 30.75
CA GLY A 34 -4.77 -8.34 31.27
C GLY A 34 -3.52 -8.40 30.37
N ILE A 35 -3.70 -8.54 29.05
CA ILE A 35 -2.61 -8.60 28.07
C ILE A 35 -2.73 -7.47 27.05
N SER A 36 -1.63 -7.15 26.37
CA SER A 36 -1.62 -6.19 25.26
C SER A 36 -2.45 -6.68 24.07
N LEU A 37 -2.92 -5.74 23.25
CA LEU A 37 -3.79 -6.06 22.11
C LEU A 37 -3.08 -6.95 21.08
N TYR A 38 -1.84 -6.67 20.71
CA TYR A 38 -1.09 -7.54 19.78
C TYR A 38 -0.93 -8.98 20.30
N ARG A 39 -0.75 -9.19 21.61
CA ARG A 39 -0.71 -10.55 22.21
C ARG A 39 -2.07 -11.22 22.15
N HIS A 40 -3.14 -10.46 22.39
CA HIS A 40 -4.50 -11.00 22.27
C HIS A 40 -4.82 -11.41 20.83
N ILE A 41 -4.47 -10.59 19.85
CA ILE A 41 -4.62 -10.90 18.42
C ILE A 41 -3.79 -12.15 18.08
N ASN A 42 -2.57 -12.26 18.59
CA ASN A 42 -1.72 -13.44 18.41
C ASN A 42 -2.37 -14.72 18.93
N GLU A 43 -2.99 -14.69 20.12
CA GLU A 43 -3.76 -15.83 20.64
C GLU A 43 -4.95 -16.20 19.74
N LEU A 44 -5.70 -15.21 19.25
CA LEU A 44 -6.82 -15.44 18.31
C LEU A 44 -6.35 -16.05 16.98
N ALA A 45 -5.12 -15.72 16.56
CA ALA A 45 -4.49 -16.21 15.34
C ALA A 45 -3.77 -17.56 15.50
N GLY A 46 -3.89 -18.23 16.65
CA GLY A 46 -3.23 -19.52 16.90
C GLY A 46 -1.74 -19.40 17.19
N LYS A 47 -1.30 -18.28 17.76
CA LYS A 47 0.06 -17.99 18.22
C LYS A 47 1.14 -18.15 17.13
N PRO A 48 1.00 -17.48 15.96
CA PRO A 48 2.10 -17.42 15.00
C PRO A 48 3.34 -16.76 15.62
N PRO A 49 4.54 -17.04 15.08
CA PRO A 49 5.73 -16.22 15.31
C PRO A 49 5.42 -14.73 15.10
N MET A 50 5.80 -13.88 16.06
CA MET A 50 5.67 -12.42 15.95
C MET A 50 7.04 -11.79 15.62
N CYS A 51 7.01 -10.65 14.93
CA CYS A 51 8.17 -9.80 14.71
C CYS A 51 7.74 -8.33 14.65
N MET A 52 8.69 -7.42 14.83
CA MET A 52 8.48 -6.01 14.50
C MET A 52 8.49 -5.85 12.96
N PRO A 53 7.47 -5.22 12.37
CA PRO A 53 7.30 -5.16 10.92
C PRO A 53 8.20 -4.11 10.27
N VAL A 54 8.53 -4.29 8.99
CA VAL A 54 9.14 -3.23 8.18
C VAL A 54 8.05 -2.22 7.78
N PRO A 55 8.20 -0.91 8.08
CA PRO A 55 7.26 0.10 7.64
C PRO A 55 7.47 0.46 6.16
N CYS A 56 6.40 0.43 5.37
CA CYS A 56 6.37 0.93 3.99
C CYS A 56 5.81 2.35 4.00
N PHE A 57 6.66 3.35 3.73
CA PHE A 57 6.29 4.77 3.82
C PHE A 57 5.85 5.31 2.46
N ASN A 58 4.57 5.66 2.28
CA ASN A 58 4.10 6.35 1.08
C ASN A 58 4.71 7.76 1.02
N VAL A 59 5.49 8.09 -0.02
CA VAL A 59 6.24 9.36 -0.08
C VAL A 59 6.04 10.17 -1.36
N ILE A 60 5.60 9.54 -2.46
CA ILE A 60 5.19 10.23 -3.70
C ILE A 60 3.84 9.67 -4.13
N ASN A 61 2.88 10.57 -4.36
CA ASN A 61 1.54 10.26 -4.80
C ASN A 61 1.34 10.62 -6.28
N GLY A 62 0.57 9.79 -6.96
CA GLY A 62 -0.03 10.03 -8.27
C GLY A 62 -1.47 9.53 -8.27
N GLY A 63 -1.95 9.00 -9.40
CA GLY A 63 -3.27 8.37 -9.50
C GLY A 63 -4.40 9.28 -8.99
N VAL A 64 -5.44 8.71 -8.40
CA VAL A 64 -6.55 9.51 -7.84
C VAL A 64 -6.18 10.26 -6.54
N HIS A 65 -5.01 9.97 -5.95
CA HIS A 65 -4.51 10.59 -4.72
C HIS A 65 -3.79 11.93 -4.97
N ALA A 66 -3.57 12.33 -6.23
CA ALA A 66 -2.90 13.56 -6.58
C ALA A 66 -3.45 14.21 -7.86
N GLY A 67 -3.50 15.54 -7.86
CA GLY A 67 -3.83 16.36 -9.03
C GLY A 67 -2.70 16.50 -10.06
N ASN A 68 -1.66 15.66 -9.99
CA ASN A 68 -0.55 15.64 -10.94
C ASN A 68 -0.81 14.66 -12.09
N TYR A 69 0.16 14.57 -13.01
CA TYR A 69 0.07 13.76 -14.23
C TYR A 69 0.54 12.31 -14.08
N LEU A 70 1.00 11.93 -12.89
CA LEU A 70 1.51 10.60 -12.61
C LEU A 70 0.34 9.61 -12.52
N ALA A 71 0.39 8.56 -13.34
CA ALA A 71 -0.66 7.54 -13.36
C ALA A 71 -0.57 6.59 -12.15
N PHE A 72 0.64 6.19 -11.75
CA PHE A 72 0.83 5.31 -10.60
C PHE A 72 0.45 6.03 -9.32
N GLN A 73 -0.32 5.36 -8.47
CA GLN A 73 -0.91 5.98 -7.29
C GLN A 73 0.11 6.28 -6.20
N GLU A 74 1.04 5.36 -5.93
CA GLU A 74 1.98 5.51 -4.81
C GLU A 74 3.38 4.98 -5.14
N PHE A 75 4.37 5.63 -4.53
CA PHE A 75 5.73 5.14 -4.41
C PHE A 75 6.16 5.23 -2.95
N PHE A 76 6.68 4.13 -2.42
CA PHE A 76 7.00 4.02 -1.00
C PHE A 76 8.41 3.51 -0.72
N LEU A 77 8.95 3.93 0.42
CA LEU A 77 10.26 3.53 0.96
C LEU A 77 10.11 2.31 1.87
N ILE A 78 11.01 1.33 1.73
CA ILE A 78 11.00 0.07 2.48
C ILE A 78 12.38 -0.16 3.12
N PRO A 79 12.61 0.29 4.37
CA PRO A 79 13.90 0.27 5.06
C PRO A 79 14.29 -1.13 5.61
N VAL A 80 14.41 -2.12 4.73
CA VAL A 80 14.72 -3.52 5.09
C VAL A 80 16.13 -3.71 5.71
N GLY A 81 17.02 -2.73 5.54
CA GLY A 81 18.38 -2.75 6.07
C GLY A 81 18.52 -2.19 7.50
N ALA A 82 17.42 -1.77 8.12
CA ALA A 82 17.40 -1.44 9.54
C ALA A 82 17.49 -2.70 10.42
N THR A 83 17.91 -2.51 11.67
CA THR A 83 18.03 -3.57 12.68
C THR A 83 16.93 -3.53 13.74
N THR A 84 16.26 -2.38 13.87
CA THR A 84 15.11 -2.15 14.75
C THR A 84 14.03 -1.35 14.01
N PHE A 85 12.81 -1.38 14.51
CA PHE A 85 11.72 -0.53 14.04
C PHE A 85 12.05 0.95 14.24
N ALA A 86 12.66 1.32 15.37
CA ALA A 86 13.15 2.68 15.61
C ALA A 86 14.17 3.15 14.57
N GLU A 87 15.13 2.29 14.19
CA GLU A 87 16.06 2.61 13.09
C GLU A 87 15.30 2.74 11.77
N ALA A 88 14.36 1.86 11.46
CA ALA A 88 13.54 1.93 10.24
C ALA A 88 12.76 3.25 10.13
N MET A 89 12.16 3.71 11.24
CA MET A 89 11.48 5.01 11.33
C MET A 89 12.44 6.18 11.09
N LYS A 90 13.64 6.12 11.65
CA LYS A 90 14.69 7.13 11.42
C LYS A 90 15.07 7.19 9.94
N LEU A 91 15.38 6.05 9.32
CA LEU A 91 15.76 5.98 7.90
C LEU A 91 14.65 6.53 7.00
N GLY A 92 13.40 6.13 7.22
CA GLY A 92 12.26 6.63 6.45
C GLY A 92 12.04 8.13 6.61
N SER A 93 12.12 8.64 7.84
CA SER A 93 11.94 10.07 8.14
C SER A 93 13.05 10.94 7.56
N GLU A 94 14.32 10.53 7.68
CA GLU A 94 15.47 11.24 7.12
C GLU A 94 15.38 11.30 5.58
N THR A 95 15.04 10.19 4.92
CA THR A 95 14.82 10.17 3.47
C THR A 95 13.62 11.00 3.04
N TYR A 96 12.49 10.95 3.77
CA TYR A 96 11.31 11.76 3.47
C TYR A 96 11.60 13.28 3.50
N HIS A 97 12.38 13.75 4.48
CA HIS A 97 12.78 15.17 4.55
C HIS A 97 13.79 15.56 3.47
N ASN A 98 14.70 14.67 3.09
CA ASN A 98 15.59 14.90 1.94
C ASN A 98 14.79 14.97 0.62
N LEU A 99 13.83 14.06 0.43
CA LEU A 99 12.91 14.09 -0.72
C LEU A 99 12.14 15.41 -0.77
N LYS A 100 11.64 15.91 0.36
CA LYS A 100 11.01 17.23 0.45
C LYS A 100 11.90 18.34 -0.07
N ALA A 101 13.18 18.33 0.31
CA ALA A 101 14.15 19.35 -0.10
C ALA A 101 14.45 19.26 -1.61
N ILE A 102 14.60 18.05 -2.16
CA ILE A 102 14.79 17.81 -3.59
C ILE A 102 13.57 18.32 -4.37
N ILE A 103 12.36 17.93 -3.96
CA ILE A 103 11.11 18.35 -4.60
C ILE A 103 10.97 19.87 -4.55
N LYS A 104 11.22 20.50 -3.39
CA LYS A 104 11.18 21.97 -3.26
C LYS A 104 12.12 22.65 -4.25
N LYS A 105 13.32 22.10 -4.42
CA LYS A 105 14.35 22.67 -5.30
C LYS A 105 13.99 22.49 -6.78
N LYS A 106 13.43 21.35 -7.17
CA LYS A 106 13.12 21.02 -8.57
C LYS A 106 11.77 21.55 -9.05
N TYR A 107 10.74 21.48 -8.21
CA TYR A 107 9.34 21.75 -8.60
C TYR A 107 8.69 22.85 -7.76
N GLY A 108 9.45 23.55 -6.90
CA GLY A 108 8.96 24.67 -6.09
C GLY A 108 8.31 24.27 -4.77
N LEU A 109 7.96 25.29 -3.97
CA LEU A 109 7.43 25.10 -2.61
C LEU A 109 6.08 24.38 -2.59
N ASP A 110 5.19 24.71 -3.53
CA ASP A 110 3.83 24.18 -3.56
C ASP A 110 3.80 22.66 -3.79
N SER A 111 4.80 22.15 -4.53
CA SER A 111 5.01 20.70 -4.74
C SER A 111 5.39 19.93 -3.47
N THR A 112 5.65 20.64 -2.34
CA THR A 112 5.89 20.02 -1.02
C THR A 112 4.65 19.93 -0.14
N ALA A 113 3.49 20.34 -0.64
CA ALA A 113 2.22 19.98 -0.04
C ALA A 113 2.05 18.46 -0.06
N VAL A 114 1.25 17.96 0.88
CA VAL A 114 1.06 16.52 1.08
C VAL A 114 -0.38 16.13 0.77
N GLY A 115 -0.55 14.94 0.19
CA GLY A 115 -1.87 14.33 -0.03
C GLY A 115 -2.45 13.71 1.24
N ASP A 116 -3.51 12.93 1.06
CA ASP A 116 -4.27 12.31 2.16
C ASP A 116 -3.40 11.43 3.07
N GLU A 117 -2.41 10.77 2.49
CA GLU A 117 -1.52 9.83 3.18
C GLU A 117 -0.18 10.43 3.59
N GLY A 118 0.00 11.73 3.38
CA GLY A 118 1.22 12.45 3.78
C GLY A 118 2.34 12.43 2.74
N GLY A 119 2.23 11.66 1.64
CA GLY A 119 3.17 11.71 0.52
C GLY A 119 3.09 13.02 -0.27
N PHE A 120 4.17 13.38 -0.97
CA PHE A 120 4.21 14.57 -1.83
C PHE A 120 3.53 14.31 -3.17
N ALA A 121 3.04 15.37 -3.83
CA ALA A 121 2.46 15.30 -5.16
C ALA A 121 3.20 16.22 -6.15
N PRO A 122 4.49 15.94 -6.45
CA PRO A 122 5.25 16.76 -7.40
C PRO A 122 4.63 16.68 -8.81
N ALA A 123 4.94 17.67 -9.64
CA ALA A 123 4.51 17.74 -11.04
C ALA A 123 5.27 16.75 -11.95
N VAL A 124 5.23 15.47 -11.58
CA VAL A 124 5.82 14.35 -12.28
C VAL A 124 4.74 13.65 -13.11
N ALA A 125 5.11 13.18 -14.30
CA ALA A 125 4.22 12.41 -15.18
C ALA A 125 4.71 10.98 -15.45
N ASP A 126 6.03 10.78 -15.47
CA ASP A 126 6.64 9.46 -15.70
C ASP A 126 6.94 8.77 -14.36
N PRO A 127 6.43 7.55 -14.11
CA PRO A 127 6.85 6.69 -13.02
C PRO A 127 8.36 6.60 -12.85
N GLU A 128 9.12 6.60 -13.94
CA GLU A 128 10.58 6.51 -13.87
C GLU A 128 11.23 7.72 -13.18
N GLU A 129 10.70 8.92 -13.42
CA GLU A 129 11.14 10.14 -12.72
C GLU A 129 10.82 10.06 -11.21
N GLY A 130 9.66 9.50 -10.85
CA GLY A 130 9.32 9.22 -9.45
C GLY A 130 10.33 8.28 -8.78
N LEU A 131 10.71 7.20 -9.45
CA LEU A 131 11.73 6.26 -8.96
C LEU A 131 13.11 6.93 -8.83
N GLN A 132 13.50 7.78 -9.78
CA GLN A 132 14.76 8.52 -9.74
C GLN A 132 14.80 9.53 -8.57
N LEU A 133 13.70 10.22 -8.28
CA LEU A 133 13.60 11.09 -7.10
C LEU A 133 13.82 10.33 -5.80
N LEU A 134 13.27 9.11 -5.69
CA LEU A 134 13.50 8.27 -4.52
C LEU A 134 14.95 7.82 -4.40
N LEU A 135 15.59 7.42 -5.49
CA LEU A 135 17.01 7.07 -5.48
C LEU A 135 17.90 8.24 -5.05
N GLU A 136 17.64 9.44 -5.58
CA GLU A 136 18.35 10.66 -5.18
C GLU A 136 18.15 10.97 -3.69
N ALA A 137 16.92 10.86 -3.18
CA ALA A 137 16.62 11.08 -1.78
C ALA A 137 17.29 10.05 -0.84
N ILE A 138 17.30 8.77 -1.23
CA ILE A 138 17.96 7.69 -0.48
C ILE A 138 19.47 7.92 -0.43
N ASP A 139 20.07 8.30 -1.56
CA ASP A 139 21.51 8.57 -1.66
C ASP A 139 21.90 9.80 -0.84
N GLN A 140 21.14 10.90 -0.97
CA GLN A 140 21.38 12.15 -0.23
C GLN A 140 21.20 11.97 1.29
N ALA A 141 20.30 11.08 1.72
CA ALA A 141 20.15 10.71 3.13
C ALA A 141 21.27 9.78 3.64
N GLY A 142 22.11 9.24 2.76
CA GLY A 142 23.17 8.29 3.13
C GLY A 142 22.63 6.90 3.49
N HIS A 143 21.52 6.47 2.87
CA HIS A 143 20.81 5.22 3.18
C HIS A 143 20.84 4.20 2.04
N LYS A 144 21.72 4.40 1.06
CA LYS A 144 21.91 3.48 -0.08
C LYS A 144 22.15 2.05 0.40
N GLY A 145 21.42 1.10 -0.19
CA GLY A 145 21.49 -0.32 0.17
C GLY A 145 20.76 -0.71 1.46
N LYS A 146 20.22 0.26 2.23
CA LYS A 146 19.36 0.00 3.39
C LYS A 146 17.87 0.14 3.09
N ILE A 147 17.51 0.95 2.11
CA ILE A 147 16.13 1.22 1.70
C ILE A 147 15.90 0.66 0.29
N LEU A 148 14.86 -0.16 0.16
CA LEU A 148 14.29 -0.59 -1.12
C LEU A 148 13.06 0.27 -1.43
N ILE A 149 12.52 0.14 -2.64
CA ILE A 149 11.34 0.87 -3.11
C ILE A 149 10.19 -0.10 -3.31
N GLY A 150 8.97 0.33 -3.07
CA GLY A 150 7.78 -0.30 -3.62
C GLY A 150 6.88 0.71 -4.30
N SER A 151 5.90 0.21 -5.05
CA SER A 151 4.92 1.05 -5.73
C SER A 151 3.56 0.39 -5.75
N ASP A 152 2.52 1.20 -5.61
CA ASP A 152 1.14 0.85 -5.89
C ASP A 152 0.71 1.60 -7.15
N PRO A 153 0.78 0.96 -8.34
CA PRO A 153 0.15 1.51 -9.53
C PRO A 153 -1.35 1.78 -9.39
N ALA A 154 -2.12 0.96 -8.66
CA ALA A 154 -3.58 0.95 -8.68
C ALA A 154 -4.14 0.87 -10.11
N SER A 155 -3.66 -0.09 -10.90
CA SER A 155 -3.86 -0.13 -12.35
C SER A 155 -5.32 -0.24 -12.82
N SER A 156 -6.24 -0.64 -11.94
CA SER A 156 -7.70 -0.58 -12.18
C SER A 156 -8.15 0.81 -12.61
N GLU A 157 -7.54 1.85 -12.04
CA GLU A 157 -7.92 3.25 -12.25
C GLU A 157 -7.60 3.71 -13.68
N PHE A 158 -6.51 3.23 -14.28
CA PHE A 158 -6.13 3.59 -15.66
C PHE A 158 -6.31 2.46 -16.67
N TRP A 159 -7.16 1.48 -16.36
CA TRP A 159 -7.56 0.42 -17.29
C TRP A 159 -8.75 0.85 -18.16
N LYS A 160 -8.62 0.68 -19.48
CA LYS A 160 -9.70 0.94 -20.45
C LYS A 160 -10.27 -0.38 -20.98
N GLU A 161 -11.28 -0.89 -20.29
CA GLU A 161 -11.89 -2.22 -20.53
C GLU A 161 -12.30 -2.46 -22.00
N LYS A 162 -12.93 -1.49 -22.66
CA LYS A 162 -13.37 -1.65 -24.06
C LYS A 162 -12.21 -1.84 -25.04
N GLU A 163 -11.07 -1.22 -24.75
CA GLU A 163 -9.88 -1.25 -25.60
C GLU A 163 -8.87 -2.31 -25.14
N GLN A 164 -9.04 -2.88 -23.95
CA GLN A 164 -8.14 -3.82 -23.31
C GLN A 164 -6.70 -3.28 -23.18
N VAL A 165 -6.57 -2.00 -22.81
CA VAL A 165 -5.27 -1.32 -22.63
C VAL A 165 -5.22 -0.50 -21.33
N TYR A 166 -4.01 -0.31 -20.83
CA TYR A 166 -3.66 0.58 -19.72
C TYR A 166 -3.20 1.94 -20.25
N VAL A 167 -3.67 3.04 -19.66
CA VAL A 167 -3.36 4.41 -20.10
C VAL A 167 -2.43 5.08 -19.09
N ARG A 168 -1.13 5.05 -19.37
CA ARG A 168 -0.06 5.35 -18.40
C ARG A 168 0.22 6.83 -18.15
N SER A 169 -0.38 7.73 -18.90
CA SER A 169 -0.14 9.15 -18.77
C SER A 169 -1.41 9.92 -19.09
N SER A 170 -1.73 10.76 -18.14
CA SER A 170 -2.30 12.06 -18.38
C SER A 170 -1.28 13.02 -18.93
N GLY A 171 -1.56 13.53 -20.12
CA GLY A 171 -0.62 14.28 -20.93
C GLY A 171 0.19 15.28 -20.11
N ALA A 172 1.50 15.05 -20.02
CA ALA A 172 2.41 16.16 -19.83
C ALA A 172 2.56 16.83 -21.19
N LEU A 173 2.09 18.09 -21.24
CA LEU A 173 2.59 19.19 -22.05
C LEU A 173 2.83 18.82 -23.52
N ASP A 174 1.83 19.12 -24.36
CA ASP A 174 2.12 19.44 -25.75
C ASP A 174 3.20 20.52 -25.77
N ASP A 175 4.19 20.30 -26.63
CA ASP A 175 5.36 21.12 -26.91
C ASP A 175 4.98 22.50 -27.51
N GLY A 176 3.96 23.20 -26.98
CA GLY A 176 3.53 24.49 -27.52
C GLY A 176 2.13 25.01 -27.19
N ALA A 177 1.34 24.42 -26.28
CA ALA A 177 0.03 24.97 -25.92
C ALA A 177 -0.16 25.09 -24.41
N MET A 178 0.18 26.26 -23.87
CA MET A 178 -0.49 26.77 -22.68
C MET A 178 -1.87 27.24 -23.14
N ASP A 179 -2.93 26.46 -22.89
CA ASP A 179 -4.27 27.02 -22.87
C ASP A 179 -4.37 27.87 -21.60
N ASP A 180 -4.40 29.19 -21.77
CA ASP A 180 -4.43 30.21 -20.71
C ASP A 180 -5.70 30.19 -19.82
N ASP A 181 -6.53 29.15 -19.87
CA ASP A 181 -7.86 29.12 -19.23
C ASP A 181 -7.98 28.23 -17.99
N VAL A 182 -6.88 27.74 -17.41
CA VAL A 182 -6.91 26.95 -16.15
C VAL A 182 -6.59 27.81 -14.91
N LEU A 183 -7.10 29.04 -14.88
CA LEU A 183 -7.18 29.84 -13.66
C LEU A 183 -8.56 30.50 -13.52
N GLY A 184 -9.53 29.68 -13.11
CA GLY A 184 -10.65 30.09 -12.26
C GLY A 184 -11.95 30.55 -12.92
N VAL A 185 -12.93 29.66 -13.03
CA VAL A 185 -14.38 29.94 -12.85
C VAL A 185 -15.08 28.66 -12.35
N PRO A 186 -15.92 28.67 -11.29
CA PRO A 186 -16.73 27.52 -10.92
C PRO A 186 -17.94 27.41 -11.87
N CYS A 187 -18.13 26.26 -12.52
CA CYS A 187 -19.38 25.98 -13.24
C CYS A 187 -20.48 25.54 -12.26
N PRO A 188 -21.63 26.23 -12.21
CA PRO A 188 -22.73 25.82 -11.35
C PRO A 188 -23.55 24.71 -12.03
N GLY A 189 -23.92 23.68 -11.26
CA GLY A 189 -25.05 22.80 -11.60
C GLY A 189 -24.75 21.37 -12.06
N LYS A 190 -23.75 20.68 -11.49
CA LYS A 190 -23.70 19.21 -11.56
C LYS A 190 -23.56 18.60 -10.17
N ASP A 191 -24.39 17.59 -9.95
CA ASP A 191 -24.56 16.77 -8.75
C ASP A 191 -23.23 16.51 -7.98
N PRO A 192 -23.11 16.92 -6.70
CA PRO A 192 -21.90 16.77 -5.90
C PRO A 192 -21.57 15.30 -5.53
N HIS A 193 -22.34 14.31 -5.96
CA HIS A 193 -22.17 12.90 -5.58
C HIS A 193 -21.76 11.94 -6.69
N ARG A 194 -21.31 12.42 -7.86
CA ARG A 194 -20.88 11.54 -8.95
C ARG A 194 -19.38 11.59 -9.19
N PHE A 195 -18.60 10.95 -8.31
CA PHE A 195 -17.27 10.47 -8.66
C PHE A 195 -17.43 9.28 -9.62
N THR A 196 -17.59 9.53 -10.92
CA THR A 196 -17.46 8.47 -11.93
C THR A 196 -15.98 8.10 -12.05
N LYS A 197 -15.69 6.79 -12.07
CA LYS A 197 -14.38 6.13 -12.34
C LYS A 197 -13.72 6.50 -13.69
N ASP A 198 -14.00 7.68 -14.22
CA ASP A 198 -13.52 8.11 -15.52
C ASP A 198 -12.29 9.01 -15.34
N LEU A 199 -11.11 8.38 -15.35
CA LEU A 199 -9.82 9.07 -15.37
C LEU A 199 -9.52 9.79 -16.69
N ASP A 200 -10.52 9.90 -17.59
CA ASP A 200 -10.55 10.87 -18.69
C ASP A 200 -10.26 12.31 -18.23
N PHE A 201 -10.34 12.62 -16.92
CA PHE A 201 -9.96 13.95 -16.41
C PHE A 201 -8.46 14.23 -16.51
N LYS A 202 -7.59 13.22 -16.41
CA LYS A 202 -6.15 13.47 -16.49
C LYS A 202 -5.65 13.41 -17.95
N CYS A 203 -6.17 12.51 -18.79
CA CYS A 203 -5.97 12.56 -20.26
C CYS A 203 -7.31 12.37 -20.98
N LYS A 204 -7.88 13.44 -21.55
CA LYS A 204 -9.13 13.34 -22.32
C LYS A 204 -8.97 12.55 -23.62
N GLU A 205 -7.78 12.63 -24.25
CA GLU A 205 -7.47 11.96 -25.51
C GLU A 205 -6.05 11.35 -25.47
N PRO A 206 -5.88 10.13 -24.96
CA PRO A 206 -4.56 9.51 -24.86
C PRO A 206 -3.99 9.15 -26.25
N LYS A 207 -2.76 9.63 -26.52
CA LYS A 207 -1.94 9.27 -27.68
C LYS A 207 -1.65 7.76 -27.67
N ALA A 208 -1.46 7.16 -28.85
CA ALA A 208 -1.19 5.72 -28.98
C ALA A 208 0.03 5.24 -28.16
N SER A 209 1.05 6.10 -28.00
CA SER A 209 2.24 5.81 -27.18
C SER A 209 1.96 5.68 -25.68
N GLN A 210 0.86 6.26 -25.20
CA GLN A 210 0.43 6.25 -23.80
C GLN A 210 -0.45 5.03 -23.47
N LYS A 211 -1.02 4.38 -24.49
CA LYS A 211 -1.76 3.13 -24.36
C LYS A 211 -0.77 1.96 -24.31
N LYS A 212 -0.97 1.05 -23.37
CA LYS A 212 -0.13 -0.13 -23.17
C LYS A 212 -0.99 -1.37 -23.09
N SER A 213 -0.68 -2.35 -23.91
CA SER A 213 -1.16 -3.72 -23.74
C SER A 213 -0.65 -4.32 -22.42
N ARG A 214 -1.26 -5.42 -21.99
CA ARG A 214 -0.80 -6.21 -20.85
C ARG A 214 0.66 -6.62 -21.00
N GLU A 215 1.06 -7.10 -22.18
CA GLU A 215 2.42 -7.55 -22.47
C GLU A 215 3.43 -6.40 -22.36
N GLU A 216 3.05 -5.19 -22.76
CA GLU A 216 3.88 -3.99 -22.59
C GLU A 216 3.98 -3.57 -21.12
N MET A 217 2.90 -3.69 -20.35
CA MET A 217 2.93 -3.44 -18.90
C MET A 217 3.81 -4.45 -18.16
N VAL A 218 3.74 -5.74 -18.51
CA VAL A 218 4.65 -6.77 -17.96
C VAL A 218 6.11 -6.42 -18.25
N LYS A 219 6.43 -6.05 -19.49
CA LYS A 219 7.80 -5.65 -19.88
C LYS A 219 8.28 -4.42 -19.12
N LEU A 220 7.40 -3.45 -18.92
CA LEU A 220 7.67 -2.25 -18.15
C LEU A 220 8.01 -2.57 -16.69
N TYR A 221 7.13 -3.30 -15.99
CA TYR A 221 7.37 -3.64 -14.59
C TYR A 221 8.64 -4.47 -14.44
N LYS A 222 8.88 -5.43 -15.35
CA LYS A 222 10.13 -6.17 -15.38
C LYS A 222 11.34 -5.24 -15.51
N HIS A 223 11.28 -4.27 -16.44
CA HIS A 223 12.35 -3.28 -16.61
C HIS A 223 12.58 -2.47 -15.32
N PHE A 224 11.52 -2.04 -14.65
CA PHE A 224 11.64 -1.35 -13.36
C PHE A 224 12.27 -2.23 -12.28
N CYS A 225 11.85 -3.49 -12.16
CA CYS A 225 12.43 -4.44 -11.21
C CYS A 225 13.89 -4.80 -11.51
N ASP A 226 14.31 -4.75 -12.78
CA ASP A 226 15.71 -5.00 -13.17
C ASP A 226 16.62 -3.77 -12.95
N THR A 227 16.05 -2.56 -13.04
CA THR A 227 16.79 -1.29 -13.05
C THR A 227 16.82 -0.61 -11.68
N TYR A 228 15.74 -0.72 -10.93
CA TYR A 228 15.52 -0.06 -9.64
C TYR A 228 15.44 -1.10 -8.51
N PRO A 229 15.74 -0.73 -7.26
CA PRO A 229 15.67 -1.65 -6.10
C PRO A 229 14.20 -1.87 -5.65
N ILE A 230 13.34 -2.29 -6.58
CA ILE A 230 11.93 -2.59 -6.33
C ILE A 230 11.83 -3.90 -5.56
N ALA A 231 11.21 -3.86 -4.38
CA ALA A 231 10.95 -5.03 -3.55
C ALA A 231 9.48 -5.47 -3.57
N LEU A 232 8.56 -4.55 -3.90
CA LEU A 232 7.12 -4.78 -3.81
C LEU A 232 6.37 -3.99 -4.89
N LEU A 233 5.40 -4.64 -5.56
CA LEU A 233 4.43 -4.03 -6.45
C LEU A 233 3.00 -4.42 -6.02
N GLU A 234 2.16 -3.42 -5.73
CA GLU A 234 0.76 -3.57 -5.34
C GLU A 234 -0.15 -3.24 -6.53
N ASP A 235 -1.11 -4.11 -6.86
CA ASP A 235 -2.04 -3.97 -7.99
C ASP A 235 -1.41 -3.47 -9.32
N PRO A 236 -0.39 -4.20 -9.85
CA PRO A 236 0.22 -3.85 -11.14
C PRO A 236 -0.75 -3.98 -12.34
N PHE A 237 -1.86 -4.70 -12.20
CA PHE A 237 -2.90 -4.83 -13.24
C PHE A 237 -4.29 -4.58 -12.66
N ALA A 238 -5.30 -4.46 -13.52
CA ALA A 238 -6.68 -4.19 -13.09
C ALA A 238 -7.26 -5.31 -12.21
N GLU A 239 -8.28 -4.97 -11.41
CA GLU A 239 -8.97 -5.82 -10.42
C GLU A 239 -9.37 -7.22 -10.93
N GLU A 240 -9.71 -7.34 -12.22
CA GLU A 240 -10.13 -8.62 -12.84
C GLU A 240 -9.05 -9.24 -13.74
N ASP A 241 -7.89 -8.60 -13.88
CA ASP A 241 -6.77 -9.07 -14.71
C ASP A 241 -5.83 -10.01 -13.93
N PHE A 242 -6.37 -11.16 -13.48
CA PHE A 242 -5.57 -12.20 -12.82
C PHE A 242 -4.46 -12.76 -13.73
N GLU A 243 -4.67 -12.73 -15.05
CA GLU A 243 -3.69 -13.22 -16.02
C GLU A 243 -2.46 -12.32 -16.08
N GLY A 244 -2.63 -11.00 -16.16
CA GLY A 244 -1.52 -10.04 -16.11
C GLY A 244 -0.70 -10.19 -14.83
N HIS A 245 -1.38 -10.29 -13.69
CA HIS A 245 -0.72 -10.56 -12.40
C HIS A 245 0.09 -11.85 -12.44
N ALA A 246 -0.49 -12.96 -12.92
CA ALA A 246 0.19 -14.26 -12.98
C ALA A 246 1.42 -14.22 -13.90
N GLN A 247 1.31 -13.57 -15.06
CA GLN A 247 2.42 -13.40 -16.00
C GLN A 247 3.59 -12.62 -15.36
N LEU A 248 3.31 -11.52 -14.68
CA LEU A 248 4.35 -10.75 -13.99
C LEU A 248 4.95 -11.56 -12.83
N THR A 249 4.12 -12.20 -12.01
CA THR A 249 4.54 -13.00 -10.86
C THR A 249 5.45 -14.16 -11.28
N ALA A 250 5.15 -14.81 -12.41
CA ALA A 250 6.01 -15.86 -12.96
C ALA A 250 7.41 -15.37 -13.37
N ILE A 251 7.57 -14.08 -13.68
CA ILE A 251 8.84 -13.51 -14.16
C ILE A 251 9.66 -12.91 -13.03
N VAL A 252 9.03 -12.20 -12.07
CA VAL A 252 9.74 -11.44 -11.03
C VAL A 252 9.44 -11.87 -9.60
N GLY A 253 8.45 -12.77 -9.39
CA GLY A 253 7.90 -13.11 -8.07
C GLY A 253 8.89 -13.75 -7.10
N ASP A 254 10.00 -14.32 -7.58
CA ASP A 254 11.07 -14.81 -6.70
C ASP A 254 11.76 -13.67 -5.94
N LYS A 255 11.92 -12.51 -6.59
CA LYS A 255 12.65 -11.35 -6.05
C LYS A 255 11.74 -10.25 -5.53
N VAL A 256 10.57 -10.10 -6.12
CA VAL A 256 9.62 -9.01 -5.85
C VAL A 256 8.33 -9.59 -5.28
N GLU A 257 7.82 -8.95 -4.24
CA GLU A 257 6.50 -9.23 -3.70
C GLU A 257 5.43 -8.58 -4.60
N ILE A 258 4.58 -9.38 -5.20
CA ILE A 258 3.43 -8.93 -5.97
C ILE A 258 2.23 -9.05 -5.04
N VAL A 259 1.61 -7.92 -4.73
CA VAL A 259 0.53 -7.80 -3.76
C VAL A 259 -0.77 -7.52 -4.52
N GLY A 260 -1.82 -8.28 -4.20
CA GLY A 260 -3.17 -7.96 -4.65
C GLY A 260 -3.94 -7.22 -3.55
N ASP A 261 -4.50 -6.06 -3.87
CA ASP A 261 -5.41 -5.27 -3.04
C ASP A 261 -6.83 -5.34 -3.58
N ASP A 262 -7.17 -4.56 -4.61
CA ASP A 262 -8.48 -4.60 -5.29
C ASP A 262 -8.76 -6.01 -5.78
N LEU A 263 -7.72 -6.69 -6.29
CA LEU A 263 -7.77 -8.06 -6.78
C LEU A 263 -8.38 -9.03 -5.76
N TYR A 264 -8.23 -8.79 -4.45
CA TYR A 264 -8.71 -9.68 -3.39
C TYR A 264 -9.73 -9.05 -2.45
N CYS A 265 -9.69 -7.74 -2.21
CA CYS A 265 -10.51 -7.03 -1.23
C CYS A 265 -10.54 -7.72 0.15
N THR A 266 -9.41 -8.30 0.58
CA THR A 266 -9.30 -9.12 1.82
C THR A 266 -10.33 -10.28 1.88
N ASN A 267 -10.86 -10.73 0.74
CA ASN A 267 -11.89 -11.77 0.65
C ASN A 267 -11.26 -13.15 0.39
N THR A 268 -11.50 -14.12 1.28
CA THR A 268 -10.91 -15.47 1.21
C THR A 268 -11.23 -16.22 -0.09
N LYS A 269 -12.42 -16.01 -0.69
CA LYS A 269 -12.77 -16.65 -1.98
C LYS A 269 -11.91 -16.10 -3.12
N ARG A 270 -11.68 -14.78 -3.16
CA ARG A 270 -10.82 -14.15 -4.17
C ARG A 270 -9.35 -14.48 -3.95
N VAL A 271 -8.90 -14.53 -2.70
CA VAL A 271 -7.55 -15.02 -2.35
C VAL A 271 -7.33 -16.44 -2.83
N GLN A 272 -8.30 -17.35 -2.60
CA GLN A 272 -8.22 -18.72 -3.10
C GLN A 272 -8.13 -18.76 -4.63
N MET A 273 -8.88 -17.93 -5.33
CA MET A 273 -8.77 -17.81 -6.79
C MET A 273 -7.38 -17.32 -7.22
N GLY A 274 -6.80 -16.36 -6.50
CA GLY A 274 -5.43 -15.89 -6.73
C GLY A 274 -4.39 -16.99 -6.55
N LEU A 275 -4.54 -17.81 -5.51
CA LEU A 275 -3.70 -18.98 -5.25
C LEU A 275 -3.78 -20.00 -6.39
N ASP A 276 -5.00 -20.38 -6.79
CA ASP A 276 -5.25 -21.36 -7.86
C ASP A 276 -4.66 -20.91 -9.20
N LYS A 277 -4.75 -19.60 -9.48
CA LYS A 277 -4.23 -18.97 -10.70
C LYS A 277 -2.75 -18.58 -10.61
N LYS A 278 -2.13 -18.69 -9.43
CA LYS A 278 -0.78 -18.17 -9.14
C LYS A 278 -0.64 -16.69 -9.54
N ALA A 279 -1.67 -15.91 -9.28
CA ALA A 279 -1.77 -14.52 -9.73
C ALA A 279 -0.75 -13.62 -9.03
N THR A 280 -0.63 -13.74 -7.71
CA THR A 280 0.31 -12.94 -6.90
C THR A 280 1.07 -13.84 -5.93
N ASN A 281 1.88 -13.26 -5.04
CA ASN A 281 2.54 -13.99 -3.95
C ASN A 281 2.30 -13.35 -2.58
N ALA A 282 1.44 -12.33 -2.51
CA ALA A 282 0.98 -11.69 -1.30
C ALA A 282 -0.41 -11.06 -1.48
N MET A 283 -1.07 -10.78 -0.36
CA MET A 283 -2.36 -10.07 -0.27
C MET A 283 -2.21 -8.81 0.59
N LEU A 284 -2.82 -7.69 0.16
CA LEU A 284 -3.00 -6.53 1.01
C LEU A 284 -4.18 -6.78 1.98
N LEU A 285 -3.96 -6.62 3.28
CA LEU A 285 -4.97 -6.82 4.30
C LEU A 285 -5.50 -5.45 4.77
N LYS A 286 -6.75 -5.14 4.40
CA LYS A 286 -7.51 -4.00 4.89
C LYS A 286 -8.72 -4.51 5.66
N VAL A 287 -8.67 -4.39 6.99
CA VAL A 287 -9.71 -4.95 7.90
C VAL A 287 -11.12 -4.47 7.58
N ASN A 288 -11.28 -3.27 7.02
CA ASN A 288 -12.58 -2.71 6.69
C ASN A 288 -13.10 -3.08 5.30
N GLN A 289 -12.28 -3.64 4.41
CA GLN A 289 -12.78 -4.24 3.18
C GLN A 289 -13.57 -5.52 3.50
N ILE A 290 -13.08 -6.34 4.43
CA ILE A 290 -13.77 -7.58 4.83
C ILE A 290 -14.78 -7.35 5.97
N GLY A 291 -14.52 -6.43 6.89
CA GLY A 291 -15.50 -5.92 7.86
C GLY A 291 -15.50 -6.56 9.25
N SER A 292 -14.61 -7.52 9.54
CA SER A 292 -14.42 -8.03 10.91
C SER A 292 -12.99 -8.51 11.18
N VAL A 293 -12.59 -8.50 12.44
CA VAL A 293 -11.27 -9.01 12.88
C VAL A 293 -11.16 -10.51 12.59
N THR A 294 -12.21 -11.29 12.84
CA THR A 294 -12.21 -12.75 12.62
C THR A 294 -12.03 -13.11 11.15
N GLU A 295 -12.73 -12.44 10.23
CA GLU A 295 -12.55 -12.70 8.80
C GLU A 295 -11.19 -12.21 8.29
N SER A 296 -10.66 -11.12 8.86
CA SER A 296 -9.29 -10.66 8.56
C SER A 296 -8.23 -11.69 8.96
N ILE A 297 -8.36 -12.31 10.14
CA ILE A 297 -7.49 -13.40 10.59
C ILE A 297 -7.64 -14.61 9.66
N ALA A 298 -8.86 -14.95 9.22
CA ALA A 298 -9.07 -16.06 8.29
C ALA A 298 -8.38 -15.83 6.92
N ALA A 299 -8.43 -14.60 6.38
CA ALA A 299 -7.73 -14.24 5.15
C ALA A 299 -6.21 -14.29 5.32
N TRP A 300 -5.68 -13.79 6.43
CA TRP A 300 -4.25 -13.92 6.76
C TRP A 300 -3.83 -15.39 6.89
N GLN A 301 -4.63 -16.21 7.59
CA GLN A 301 -4.32 -17.63 7.81
C GLN A 301 -4.27 -18.40 6.49
N LEU A 302 -5.21 -18.14 5.58
CA LEU A 302 -5.20 -18.72 4.22
C LEU A 302 -3.91 -18.37 3.46
N CYS A 303 -3.46 -17.11 3.52
CA CYS A 303 -2.21 -16.70 2.88
C CYS A 303 -1.00 -17.41 3.51
N LYS A 304 -0.92 -17.41 4.85
CA LYS A 304 0.17 -18.04 5.60
C LYS A 304 0.30 -19.53 5.30
N ASP A 305 -0.81 -20.27 5.28
CA ASP A 305 -0.81 -21.71 4.99
C ASP A 305 -0.31 -22.04 3.58
N ASN A 306 -0.40 -21.06 2.68
CA ASN A 306 0.11 -21.15 1.31
C ASN A 306 1.44 -20.40 1.09
N LYS A 307 2.11 -19.98 2.18
CA LYS A 307 3.39 -19.25 2.15
C LYS A 307 3.35 -17.92 1.37
N TRP A 308 2.19 -17.29 1.31
CA TRP A 308 2.03 -15.94 0.79
C TRP A 308 2.35 -14.88 1.86
N GLY A 309 2.92 -13.76 1.42
CA GLY A 309 3.06 -12.57 2.24
C GLY A 309 1.70 -11.95 2.55
N VAL A 310 1.63 -11.18 3.64
CA VAL A 310 0.44 -10.39 3.99
C VAL A 310 0.89 -8.98 4.30
N PHE A 311 0.42 -8.02 3.52
CA PHE A 311 0.79 -6.62 3.66
C PHE A 311 -0.33 -5.88 4.36
N VAL A 312 -0.19 -5.63 5.67
CA VAL A 312 -1.25 -4.91 6.42
C VAL A 312 -1.30 -3.45 5.97
N SER A 313 -2.49 -2.93 5.71
CA SER A 313 -2.65 -1.59 5.14
C SER A 313 -3.65 -0.73 5.91
N HIS A 314 -3.34 0.56 5.95
CA HIS A 314 -4.27 1.63 6.32
C HIS A 314 -5.34 1.87 5.24
N ARG A 315 -6.09 2.96 5.41
CA ARG A 315 -6.96 3.54 4.37
C ARG A 315 -6.58 5.01 4.16
N SER A 316 -6.87 5.55 2.97
CA SER A 316 -6.63 6.97 2.67
C SER A 316 -7.43 7.88 3.60
N GLY A 317 -8.66 7.51 3.97
CA GLY A 317 -9.35 8.09 5.12
C GLY A 317 -9.06 7.30 6.41
N GLU A 318 -8.16 7.79 7.25
CA GLU A 318 -7.83 7.19 8.55
C GLU A 318 -8.23 8.07 9.73
N THR A 319 -8.11 7.48 10.92
CA THR A 319 -8.38 8.02 12.24
C THR A 319 -7.11 7.94 13.10
N GLU A 320 -7.18 8.42 14.33
CA GLU A 320 -6.14 8.26 15.34
C GLU A 320 -6.01 6.81 15.88
N ASP A 321 -6.95 5.93 15.55
CA ASP A 321 -6.99 4.55 16.03
C ASP A 321 -5.74 3.78 15.57
N THR A 322 -5.09 3.02 16.46
CA THR A 322 -3.83 2.32 16.17
C THR A 322 -3.99 0.81 15.96
N PHE A 323 -5.20 0.30 15.74
CA PHE A 323 -5.50 -1.14 15.70
C PHE A 323 -4.60 -1.93 14.75
N ILE A 324 -4.34 -1.41 13.56
CA ILE A 324 -3.54 -2.11 12.55
C ILE A 324 -2.07 -2.27 12.94
N ALA A 325 -1.53 -1.44 13.84
CA ALA A 325 -0.18 -1.62 14.38
C ALA A 325 -0.10 -2.91 15.21
N ASP A 326 -1.01 -3.06 16.17
CA ASP A 326 -1.13 -4.26 16.99
C ASP A 326 -1.50 -5.49 16.16
N LEU A 327 -2.36 -5.34 15.14
CA LEU A 327 -2.71 -6.41 14.21
C LEU A 327 -1.49 -6.93 13.44
N THR A 328 -0.68 -6.03 12.90
CA THR A 328 0.53 -6.39 12.12
C THR A 328 1.49 -7.22 12.97
N VAL A 329 1.73 -6.80 14.21
CA VAL A 329 2.61 -7.51 15.16
C VAL A 329 1.99 -8.83 15.59
N GLY A 330 0.72 -8.82 16.00
CA GLY A 330 0.02 -10.01 16.51
C GLY A 330 -0.09 -11.14 15.48
N LEU A 331 -0.29 -10.79 14.22
CA LEU A 331 -0.29 -11.74 13.10
C LEU A 331 1.11 -12.07 12.57
N GLY A 332 2.13 -11.31 12.98
CA GLY A 332 3.51 -11.49 12.52
C GLY A 332 3.63 -11.39 11.00
N THR A 333 2.97 -10.40 10.37
CA THR A 333 2.91 -10.30 8.90
C THR A 333 4.21 -9.79 8.26
N GLY A 334 5.09 -9.19 9.04
CA GLY A 334 6.44 -8.80 8.63
C GLY A 334 6.56 -7.38 8.06
N HIS A 335 5.48 -6.79 7.56
CA HIS A 335 5.46 -5.42 7.03
C HIS A 335 4.05 -4.81 7.01
N LEU A 336 3.99 -3.48 6.97
CA LEU A 336 2.74 -2.70 6.86
C LEU A 336 2.92 -1.38 6.10
N LYS A 337 1.87 -0.93 5.40
CA LYS A 337 1.75 0.41 4.82
C LYS A 337 0.76 1.22 5.63
N THR A 338 1.23 2.30 6.25
CA THR A 338 0.35 3.19 7.03
C THR A 338 0.62 4.67 6.78
N GLY A 339 1.09 5.01 5.57
CA GLY A 339 1.27 6.37 5.06
C GLY A 339 2.70 6.88 5.16
N ALA A 340 2.91 8.17 4.92
CA ALA A 340 4.19 8.83 5.13
C ALA A 340 4.54 8.92 6.62
N PRO A 341 5.81 9.20 6.98
CA PRO A 341 6.17 9.71 8.31
C PRO A 341 5.70 11.17 8.50
N CYS A 342 4.44 11.45 8.15
CA CYS A 342 3.77 12.75 8.18
C CYS A 342 2.27 12.53 8.40
N ARG A 343 1.61 13.50 9.05
CA ARG A 343 0.19 13.46 9.48
C ARG A 343 -0.09 12.44 10.60
N SER A 344 -0.86 12.85 11.59
CA SER A 344 -0.93 12.14 12.87
C SER A 344 -1.75 10.86 12.83
N GLU A 345 -2.72 10.73 11.93
CA GLU A 345 -3.45 9.50 11.69
C GLU A 345 -2.55 8.38 11.12
N ARG A 346 -1.41 8.75 10.53
CA ARG A 346 -0.33 7.85 10.07
C ARG A 346 0.65 7.57 11.21
N LEU A 347 1.19 8.64 11.77
CA LEU A 347 2.17 8.59 12.86
C LEU A 347 1.63 7.90 14.11
N ALA A 348 0.32 7.89 14.36
CA ALA A 348 -0.28 7.17 15.48
C ALA A 348 0.07 5.67 15.44
N LYS A 349 0.02 5.04 14.26
CA LYS A 349 0.36 3.62 14.07
C LYS A 349 1.85 3.39 14.22
N TYR A 350 2.68 4.23 13.59
CA TYR A 350 4.14 4.14 13.72
C TYR A 350 4.60 4.35 15.17
N ASN A 351 4.03 5.31 15.88
CA ASN A 351 4.32 5.54 17.29
C ASN A 351 3.84 4.38 18.18
N GLN A 352 2.73 3.73 17.82
CA GLN A 352 2.30 2.51 18.52
C GLN A 352 3.30 1.36 18.31
N LEU A 353 3.84 1.20 17.10
CA LEU A 353 4.89 0.21 16.83
C LEU A 353 6.18 0.51 17.60
N LEU A 354 6.56 1.78 17.77
CA LEU A 354 7.68 2.15 18.64
C LEU A 354 7.44 1.72 20.10
N ARG A 355 6.22 1.93 20.63
CA ARG A 355 5.87 1.48 21.99
C ARG A 355 5.88 -0.04 22.12
N ILE A 356 5.39 -0.75 21.11
CA ILE A 356 5.42 -2.22 21.08
C ILE A 356 6.87 -2.74 21.03
N GLU A 357 7.75 -2.07 20.29
CA GLU A 357 9.18 -2.38 20.30
C GLU A 357 9.80 -2.16 21.68
N GLU A 358 9.51 -1.04 22.34
CA GLU A 358 10.05 -0.72 23.67
C GLU A 358 9.60 -1.72 24.76
N GLU A 359 8.37 -2.23 24.68
CA GLU A 359 7.80 -3.14 25.69
C GLU A 359 8.04 -4.63 25.41
N SER A 360 8.62 -4.97 24.26
CA SER A 360 8.81 -6.35 23.82
C SER A 360 10.27 -6.67 23.49
N SER A 361 10.57 -7.95 23.34
CA SER A 361 11.86 -8.42 22.83
C SER A 361 11.75 -8.93 21.39
N LEU A 362 10.73 -8.46 20.66
CA LEU A 362 10.46 -8.92 19.29
C LEU A 362 11.57 -8.45 18.36
N LYS A 363 12.06 -9.36 17.51
CA LYS A 363 13.06 -9.04 16.50
C LYS A 363 12.41 -8.25 15.37
N PHE A 364 13.16 -7.31 14.79
CA PHE A 364 12.77 -6.65 13.55
C PHE A 364 12.90 -7.61 12.36
N CYS A 365 11.87 -7.63 11.51
CA CYS A 365 11.79 -8.56 10.39
C CYS A 365 12.82 -8.24 9.28
N GLY A 366 13.13 -6.97 9.05
CA GLY A 366 14.14 -6.54 8.08
C GLY A 366 14.00 -7.22 6.71
N LYS A 367 15.05 -7.89 6.24
CA LYS A 367 15.06 -8.59 4.94
C LYS A 367 14.07 -9.77 4.85
N HIS A 368 13.54 -10.25 5.97
CA HIS A 368 12.58 -11.35 6.02
C HIS A 368 11.11 -10.88 5.91
N PHE A 369 10.86 -9.61 5.61
CA PHE A 369 9.52 -9.02 5.66
C PHE A 369 8.44 -9.75 4.85
N ARG A 370 8.80 -10.38 3.72
CA ARG A 370 7.90 -11.19 2.87
C ARG A 370 7.52 -12.53 3.49
N GLN A 371 8.44 -13.10 4.28
CA GLN A 371 8.33 -14.44 4.86
C GLN A 371 8.85 -14.42 6.31
N PRO A 372 8.18 -13.70 7.21
CA PRO A 372 8.63 -13.43 8.57
C PRO A 372 8.84 -14.71 9.40
N TRP A 373 8.13 -15.80 9.07
CA TRP A 373 8.30 -17.12 9.70
C TRP A 373 9.66 -17.77 9.42
N THR A 374 10.44 -17.25 8.47
CA THR A 374 11.82 -17.72 8.20
C THR A 374 12.85 -17.08 9.13
N LEU A 375 12.46 -16.07 9.91
CA LEU A 375 13.33 -15.39 10.84
C LEU A 375 13.76 -16.33 11.97
N GLU A 376 15.06 -16.59 12.11
CA GLU A 376 15.60 -17.47 13.14
C GLU A 376 15.24 -17.00 14.56
N GLY A 377 14.75 -17.93 15.38
CA GLY A 377 14.36 -17.66 16.78
C GLY A 377 13.00 -16.95 16.94
N SER A 378 12.18 -16.90 15.89
CA SER A 378 10.79 -16.42 15.95
C SER A 378 9.81 -17.48 16.49
N GLY A 379 10.27 -18.72 16.68
CA GLY A 379 9.50 -19.81 17.27
C GLY A 379 9.57 -19.82 18.81
N GLY A 380 8.47 -19.43 19.44
CA GLY A 380 8.16 -19.77 20.83
C GLY A 380 8.31 -18.64 21.83
N TYR A 381 7.17 -18.03 22.20
CA TYR A 381 6.94 -17.39 23.50
C TYR A 381 5.57 -17.79 24.04
#